data_AF-A0A8T3S3P8-F1
#
_entry.id   AF-A0A8T3S3P8-F1
#
_cell.length_a   1.000
_cell.length_b   1.000
_cell.length_c   1.000
_cell.angle_alpha   90.00
_cell.angle_beta   90.00
_cell.angle_gamma   90.00
#
_symmetry.space_group_name_H-M   'P 1'
#
loop_
_entity.id
_entity.type
_entity.pdbx_description
1 polymer ?
#
loop_
_entity_poly.entity_id
_entity_poly.type
_entity_poly.pdbx_seq_one_letter_code
_entity_poly.pdbx_strand_id
1 'polypeptide(L)'
;MFRSRRSRTPELHPRARALRDAFQRAESLGPIRPAVVGLSAGLVAAYLADGMLFRILGTPLRQIVDAGVFAAVMAPLWLLVQPAGVRRAHDVMTWLNGWETERWQAEIGRRLTALPRATPAMVDALPDTLGLRPLRVELLAASGRTDEARARLELLPSDTPWQRFERMALTEWVAWWSDEPGDRTEMRRAAGAIEDEERRLAARAMIAAADARRAATSGGDAVAPLSALRDDLGDRPRRYAFGYTAGVVVMVMLMGLIASVTITITSGFIR
;
A
#
# COMPACT_ATOMS: atom_id res chain seq x y z
N MET A 1 -12.93 -35.04 19.27
CA MET A 1 -13.88 -34.10 18.64
C MET A 1 -13.14 -32.80 18.33
N PHE A 2 -12.52 -32.68 17.16
CA PHE A 2 -11.75 -31.49 16.76
C PHE A 2 -12.71 -30.41 16.24
N ARG A 3 -12.98 -29.38 17.06
CA ARG A 3 -13.62 -28.14 16.56
C ARG A 3 -12.62 -27.46 15.63
N SER A 4 -12.90 -27.47 14.32
CA SER A 4 -12.15 -26.64 13.38
C SER A 4 -12.36 -25.18 13.76
N ARG A 5 -11.32 -24.54 14.30
CA ARG A 5 -11.25 -23.08 14.37
C ARG A 5 -11.26 -22.58 12.93
N ARG A 6 -12.44 -22.19 12.43
CA ARG A 6 -12.52 -21.34 11.25
C ARG A 6 -11.69 -20.11 11.59
N SER A 7 -10.54 -19.96 10.95
CA SER A 7 -9.76 -18.74 10.97
C SER A 7 -10.63 -17.66 10.34
N ARG A 8 -11.38 -16.94 11.18
CA ARG A 8 -12.06 -15.71 10.77
C ARG A 8 -10.95 -14.83 10.20
N THR A 9 -11.03 -14.53 8.91
CA THR A 9 -10.20 -13.50 8.30
C THR A 9 -10.36 -12.26 9.17
N PRO A 10 -9.27 -11.69 9.72
CA PRO A 10 -9.38 -10.54 10.59
C PRO A 10 -10.11 -9.43 9.82
N GLU A 11 -11.24 -8.98 10.35
CA GLU A 11 -11.98 -7.88 9.75
C GLU A 11 -11.08 -6.65 9.73
N LEU A 12 -11.02 -5.97 8.59
CA LEU A 12 -10.30 -4.71 8.48
C LEU A 12 -10.94 -3.70 9.44
N HIS A 13 -10.09 -3.00 10.20
CA HIS A 13 -10.54 -1.92 11.07
C HIS A 13 -11.40 -0.90 10.28
N PRO A 14 -12.51 -0.38 10.84
CA PRO A 14 -13.42 0.53 10.15
C PRO A 14 -12.74 1.69 9.43
N ARG A 15 -11.71 2.30 10.04
CA ARG A 15 -10.97 3.40 9.40
C ARG A 15 -10.10 2.99 8.23
N ALA A 16 -9.45 1.83 8.32
CA ALA A 16 -8.70 1.28 7.20
C ALA A 16 -9.64 0.95 6.03
N ARG A 17 -10.86 0.47 6.33
CA ARG A 17 -11.93 0.31 5.33
C ARG A 17 -12.34 1.65 4.73
N ALA A 18 -12.62 2.66 5.53
CA ALA A 18 -13.00 3.99 5.04
C ALA A 18 -11.94 4.60 4.11
N LEU A 19 -10.66 4.48 4.46
CA LEU A 19 -9.55 4.89 3.59
C LEU A 19 -9.53 4.13 2.28
N ARG A 20 -9.59 2.80 2.34
CA ARG A 20 -9.66 1.96 1.14
C ARG A 20 -10.83 2.33 0.25
N ASP A 21 -12.01 2.51 0.83
CA ASP A 21 -13.23 2.83 0.10
C ASP A 21 -13.16 4.22 -0.54
N ALA A 22 -12.53 5.19 0.12
CA ALA A 22 -12.30 6.53 -0.44
C ALA A 22 -11.41 6.46 -1.69
N PHE A 23 -10.30 5.71 -1.64
CA PHE A 23 -9.45 5.48 -2.82
C PHE A 23 -10.17 4.72 -3.93
N GLN A 24 -10.95 3.69 -3.59
CA GLN A 24 -11.73 2.93 -4.56
C GLN A 24 -12.80 3.79 -5.26
N ARG A 25 -13.44 4.71 -4.52
CA ARG A 25 -14.37 5.69 -5.11
C ARG A 25 -13.64 6.64 -6.04
N ALA A 26 -12.47 7.14 -5.64
CA ALA A 26 -11.68 8.02 -6.48
C ALA A 26 -11.11 7.32 -7.73
N GLU A 27 -10.87 6.01 -7.68
CA GLU A 27 -10.47 5.20 -8.84
C GLU A 27 -11.59 4.99 -9.86
N SER A 28 -12.85 4.99 -9.43
CA SER A 28 -13.96 4.66 -10.34
C SER A 28 -14.22 5.77 -11.37
N LEU A 29 -14.26 5.38 -12.65
CA LEU A 29 -14.70 6.23 -13.75
C LEU A 29 -16.17 5.90 -14.05
N GLY A 30 -17.10 6.53 -13.31
CA GLY A 30 -18.51 6.20 -13.40
C GLY A 30 -18.80 4.77 -12.91
N PRO A 31 -19.56 3.93 -13.66
CA PRO A 31 -19.89 2.57 -13.19
C PRO A 31 -18.74 1.57 -13.35
N ILE A 32 -17.68 1.90 -14.09
CA ILE A 32 -16.60 0.96 -14.43
C ILE A 32 -15.36 1.26 -13.60
N ARG A 33 -14.82 0.21 -12.95
CA ARG A 33 -13.56 0.30 -12.20
C ARG A 33 -12.38 0.02 -13.15
N PRO A 34 -11.26 0.78 -13.08
CA PRO A 34 -10.07 0.52 -13.89
C PRO A 34 -9.56 -0.93 -13.74
N ALA A 35 -9.66 -1.50 -12.53
CA ALA A 35 -9.30 -2.88 -12.27
C ALA A 35 -10.13 -3.89 -13.09
N VAL A 36 -11.42 -3.60 -13.33
CA VAL A 36 -12.28 -4.43 -14.18
C VAL A 36 -11.82 -4.34 -15.63
N VAL A 37 -11.50 -3.15 -16.13
CA VAL A 37 -10.99 -2.97 -17.49
C VAL A 37 -9.69 -3.74 -17.70
N GLY A 38 -8.71 -3.57 -16.79
CA GLY A 38 -7.45 -4.29 -16.84
C GLY A 38 -7.64 -5.81 -16.76
N LEU A 39 -8.48 -6.28 -15.82
CA LEU A 39 -8.76 -7.71 -15.63
C LEU A 39 -9.41 -8.32 -16.88
N SER A 40 -10.46 -7.70 -17.42
CA SER A 40 -11.18 -8.18 -18.61
C SER A 40 -10.26 -8.23 -19.82
N ALA A 41 -9.47 -7.18 -20.06
CA ALA A 41 -8.53 -7.15 -21.18
C ALA A 41 -7.42 -8.20 -21.03
N GLY A 42 -6.88 -8.39 -19.82
CA GLY A 42 -5.91 -9.43 -19.53
C GLY A 42 -6.47 -10.83 -19.79
N LEU A 43 -7.70 -11.11 -19.35
CA LEU A 43 -8.36 -12.41 -19.57
C LEU A 43 -8.58 -12.68 -21.07
N VAL A 44 -9.04 -11.68 -21.83
CA VAL A 44 -9.21 -11.80 -23.28
C VAL A 44 -7.88 -12.08 -23.96
N ALA A 45 -6.82 -11.36 -23.61
CA ALA A 45 -5.50 -11.56 -24.19
C ALA A 45 -4.92 -12.96 -23.89
N ALA A 46 -5.05 -13.43 -22.64
CA ALA A 46 -4.63 -14.77 -22.25
C ALA A 46 -5.41 -15.86 -22.97
N TYR A 47 -6.73 -15.70 -23.13
CA TYR A 47 -7.56 -16.65 -23.88
C TYR A 47 -7.16 -16.74 -25.37
N LEU A 48 -6.86 -15.60 -26.00
CA LEU A 48 -6.36 -15.57 -27.38
C LEU A 48 -5.00 -16.26 -27.49
N ALA A 49 -4.09 -16.03 -26.54
CA ALA A 49 -2.78 -16.68 -26.49
C ALA A 49 -2.91 -18.21 -26.33
N ASP A 50 -3.74 -18.69 -25.41
CA ASP A 50 -4.01 -20.11 -25.19
C ASP A 50 -4.48 -20.77 -26.49
N GLY A 51 -5.45 -20.16 -27.19
CA GLY A 51 -5.97 -20.65 -28.47
C GLY A 51 -4.91 -20.75 -29.57
N MET A 52 -4.03 -19.74 -29.68
CA MET A 52 -2.94 -19.73 -30.67
C MET A 52 -1.84 -20.76 -30.36
N LEU A 53 -1.58 -21.01 -29.08
CA LEU A 53 -0.46 -21.85 -28.63
C LEU A 53 -0.87 -23.30 -28.32
N PHE A 54 -2.18 -23.61 -28.30
CA PHE A 54 -2.71 -24.91 -27.90
C PHE A 54 -2.06 -26.10 -28.63
N ARG A 55 -1.73 -25.94 -29.92
CA ARG A 55 -1.13 -27.01 -30.76
C ARG A 55 0.40 -27.05 -30.72
N ILE A 56 1.04 -26.04 -30.17
CA ILE A 56 2.49 -25.82 -30.25
C ILE A 56 3.16 -26.15 -28.92
N LEU A 57 2.54 -25.72 -27.81
CA LEU A 57 3.11 -25.85 -26.47
C LEU A 57 2.38 -26.90 -25.65
N GLY A 58 3.13 -27.67 -24.86
CA GLY A 58 2.56 -28.50 -23.80
C GLY A 58 1.89 -27.64 -22.72
N THR A 59 0.92 -28.23 -22.02
CA THR A 59 0.09 -27.56 -20.99
C THR A 59 0.88 -26.70 -19.98
N PRO A 60 1.97 -27.16 -19.34
CA PRO A 60 2.64 -26.36 -18.31
C PRO A 60 3.30 -25.10 -18.89
N LEU A 61 3.90 -25.18 -20.07
CA LEU A 61 4.54 -24.03 -20.71
C LEU A 61 3.50 -23.03 -21.20
N ARG A 62 2.35 -23.51 -21.70
CA ARG A 62 1.24 -22.67 -22.13
C ARG A 62 0.67 -21.83 -20.97
N GLN A 63 0.46 -22.45 -19.80
CA GLN A 63 -0.01 -21.74 -18.60
C GLN A 63 0.94 -20.61 -18.16
N ILE A 64 2.25 -20.82 -18.29
CA ILE A 64 3.26 -19.78 -18.00
C ILE A 64 3.12 -18.63 -19.00
N VAL A 65 2.97 -18.93 -20.29
CA VAL A 65 2.79 -17.91 -21.33
C VAL A 65 1.49 -17.13 -21.13
N ASP A 66 0.37 -17.80 -20.85
CA ASP A 66 -0.91 -17.16 -20.59
C ASP A 66 -0.85 -16.22 -19.39
N ALA A 67 -0.22 -16.66 -18.29
CA ALA A 67 -0.02 -15.82 -17.11
C ALA A 67 0.83 -14.59 -17.44
N GLY A 68 1.89 -14.77 -18.24
CA GLY A 68 2.73 -13.69 -18.73
C GLY A 68 1.97 -12.67 -19.59
N VAL A 69 1.19 -13.14 -20.57
CA VAL A 69 0.35 -12.30 -21.45
C VAL A 69 -0.72 -11.57 -20.64
N PHE A 70 -1.39 -12.28 -19.73
CA PHE A 70 -2.37 -11.71 -18.82
C PHE A 70 -1.77 -10.52 -18.05
N ALA A 71 -0.62 -10.72 -17.40
CA ALA A 71 0.04 -9.68 -16.62
C ALA A 71 0.52 -8.51 -17.48
N ALA A 72 1.08 -8.80 -18.66
CA ALA A 72 1.58 -7.81 -19.60
C ALA A 72 0.48 -6.91 -20.18
N VAL A 73 -0.77 -7.38 -20.24
CA VAL A 73 -1.91 -6.58 -20.71
C VAL A 73 -2.68 -5.92 -19.56
N MET A 74 -2.94 -6.67 -18.49
CA MET A 74 -3.72 -6.20 -17.35
C MET A 74 -3.06 -4.99 -16.67
N ALA A 75 -1.76 -5.06 -16.38
CA ALA A 75 -1.08 -4.02 -15.62
C ALA A 75 -1.00 -2.68 -16.37
N PRO A 76 -0.57 -2.61 -17.65
CA PRO A 76 -0.55 -1.34 -18.38
C PRO A 76 -1.94 -0.73 -18.57
N LEU A 77 -2.95 -1.54 -18.93
CA LEU A 77 -4.30 -1.03 -19.13
C LEU A 77 -4.94 -0.54 -17.83
N TRP A 78 -4.74 -1.26 -16.73
CA TRP A 78 -5.16 -0.80 -15.41
C TRP A 78 -4.55 0.57 -15.08
N LEU A 79 -3.25 0.75 -15.29
CA LEU A 79 -2.56 2.02 -15.06
C LEU A 79 -3.05 3.13 -16.01
N LEU A 80 -3.25 2.84 -17.30
CA LEU A 80 -3.69 3.83 -18.28
C LEU A 80 -5.09 4.37 -17.97
N VAL A 81 -5.99 3.50 -17.51
CA VAL A 81 -7.39 3.85 -17.22
C VAL A 81 -7.57 4.54 -15.87
N GLN A 82 -6.58 4.50 -14.96
CA GLN A 82 -6.69 5.21 -13.69
C GLN A 82 -6.79 6.74 -13.87
N PRO A 83 -7.62 7.44 -13.08
CA PRO A 83 -7.62 8.90 -13.07
C PRO A 83 -6.24 9.47 -12.74
N ALA A 84 -5.85 10.57 -13.39
CA ALA A 84 -4.54 11.17 -13.21
C ALA A 84 -4.25 11.50 -11.73
N GLY A 85 -5.22 12.06 -11.00
CA GLY A 85 -5.09 12.34 -9.57
C GLY A 85 -4.74 11.12 -8.73
N VAL A 86 -5.37 9.97 -9.01
CA VAL A 86 -5.10 8.71 -8.30
C VAL A 86 -3.68 8.21 -8.58
N ARG A 87 -3.25 8.21 -9.85
CA ARG A 87 -1.87 7.84 -10.20
C ARG A 87 -0.85 8.70 -9.48
N ARG A 88 -1.08 10.03 -9.46
CA ARG A 88 -0.22 10.99 -8.77
C ARG A 88 -0.17 10.71 -7.26
N ALA A 89 -1.30 10.40 -6.63
CA ALA A 89 -1.34 10.00 -5.22
C ALA A 89 -0.63 8.67 -4.95
N HIS A 90 -0.78 7.68 -5.85
CA HIS A 90 -0.06 6.40 -5.76
C HIS A 90 1.45 6.58 -5.84
N ASP A 91 1.94 7.46 -6.72
CA ASP A 91 3.36 7.78 -6.83
C ASP A 91 3.91 8.38 -5.52
N VAL A 92 3.15 9.26 -4.87
CA VAL A 92 3.54 9.84 -3.56
C VAL A 92 3.59 8.77 -2.47
N MET A 93 2.58 7.92 -2.38
CA MET A 93 2.57 6.82 -1.41
C MET A 93 3.66 5.78 -1.68
N THR A 94 3.94 5.48 -2.95
CA THR A 94 5.01 4.55 -3.36
C THR A 94 6.37 5.07 -2.92
N TRP A 95 6.62 6.36 -3.14
CA TRP A 95 7.84 7.00 -2.69
C TRP A 95 7.95 7.05 -1.17
N LEU A 96 6.90 7.48 -0.46
CA LEU A 96 6.91 7.58 1.01
C LEU A 96 7.16 6.22 1.66
N ASN A 97 6.41 5.18 1.24
CA ASN A 97 6.59 3.82 1.74
C ASN A 97 8.01 3.29 1.47
N GLY A 98 8.55 3.61 0.29
CA GLY A 98 9.90 3.23 -0.10
C GLY A 98 10.97 3.91 0.77
N TRP A 99 10.84 5.22 0.97
CA TRP A 99 11.72 6.02 1.82
C TRP A 99 11.70 5.54 3.28
N GLU A 100 10.52 5.30 3.86
CA GLU A 100 10.39 4.75 5.21
C GLU A 100 11.00 3.35 5.32
N THR A 101 10.74 2.51 4.32
CA THR A 101 11.29 1.16 4.26
C THR A 101 12.81 1.17 4.19
N GLU A 102 13.42 2.01 3.37
CA GLU A 102 14.89 2.15 3.32
C GLU A 102 15.46 2.64 4.66
N ARG A 103 14.80 3.63 5.29
CA ARG A 103 15.20 4.13 6.61
C ARG A 103 15.20 3.01 7.66
N TRP A 104 14.15 2.18 7.70
CA TRP A 104 14.10 1.05 8.64
C TRP A 104 15.09 -0.06 8.27
N GLN A 105 15.33 -0.30 6.98
CA GLN A 105 16.32 -1.28 6.53
C GLN A 105 17.74 -0.92 6.97
N ALA A 106 18.10 0.37 6.92
CA ALA A 106 19.37 0.85 7.41
C ALA A 106 19.58 0.52 8.90
N GLU A 107 18.50 0.57 9.69
CA GLU A 107 18.54 0.30 11.13
C GLU A 107 18.55 -1.21 11.47
N ILE A 108 17.79 -2.04 10.74
CA ILE A 108 17.66 -3.48 11.03
C ILE A 108 18.76 -4.29 10.34
N GLY A 109 19.42 -3.74 9.31
CA GLY A 109 20.40 -4.44 8.49
C GLY A 109 19.81 -5.51 7.58
N ARG A 110 18.47 -5.58 7.45
CA ARG A 110 17.76 -6.50 6.54
C ARG A 110 16.49 -5.87 6.00
N ARG A 111 16.07 -6.34 4.82
CA ARG A 111 14.79 -5.98 4.20
C ARG A 111 13.62 -6.46 5.05
N LEU A 112 12.80 -5.53 5.52
CA LEU A 112 11.43 -5.85 5.95
C LEU A 112 10.67 -6.30 4.71
N THR A 113 10.45 -7.60 4.55
CA THR A 113 9.57 -8.13 3.51
C THR A 113 8.19 -7.54 3.76
N ALA A 114 7.70 -6.74 2.79
CA ALA A 114 6.43 -6.00 2.77
C ALA A 114 5.60 -6.21 4.04
N LEU A 115 5.67 -5.25 4.99
CA LEU A 115 5.03 -5.29 6.31
C LEU A 115 3.75 -6.13 6.27
N PRO A 116 3.84 -7.43 6.61
CA PRO A 116 2.66 -8.28 6.71
C PRO A 116 1.80 -7.61 7.75
N ARG A 117 0.48 -7.49 7.52
CA ARG A 117 -0.51 -6.97 8.48
C ARG A 117 0.04 -7.05 9.89
N ALA A 118 0.35 -5.91 10.52
CA ALA A 118 1.04 -5.83 11.81
C ALA A 118 0.63 -6.96 12.75
N THR A 119 1.34 -8.09 12.72
CA THR A 119 0.95 -9.22 13.57
C THR A 119 1.46 -8.89 14.97
N PRO A 120 0.72 -9.22 16.04
CA PRO A 120 1.21 -9.01 17.40
C PRO A 120 2.64 -9.57 17.57
N ALA A 121 2.89 -10.76 17.03
CA ALA A 121 4.21 -11.40 17.03
C ALA A 121 5.30 -10.57 16.32
N MET A 122 4.98 -9.88 15.22
CA MET A 122 5.96 -9.01 14.55
C MET A 122 6.27 -7.78 15.40
N VAL A 123 5.26 -7.17 16.02
CA VAL A 123 5.45 -5.99 16.89
C VAL A 123 6.32 -6.34 18.09
N ASP A 124 6.05 -7.48 18.72
CA ASP A 124 6.77 -7.95 19.90
C ASP A 124 8.21 -8.39 19.55
N ALA A 125 8.46 -8.79 18.31
CA ALA A 125 9.78 -9.18 17.82
C ALA A 125 10.66 -8.01 17.32
N LEU A 126 10.13 -6.79 17.24
CA LEU A 126 10.94 -5.64 16.84
C LEU A 126 12.01 -5.34 17.90
N PRO A 127 13.29 -5.14 17.53
CA PRO A 127 14.30 -4.65 18.46
C PRO A 127 13.92 -3.30 19.08
N ASP A 128 14.25 -3.08 20.35
CA ASP A 128 14.05 -1.77 21.01
C ASP A 128 15.26 -0.84 20.76
N THR A 129 15.45 -0.46 19.50
CA THR A 129 16.48 0.50 19.09
C THR A 129 15.84 1.87 18.79
N LEU A 130 16.61 2.95 18.96
CA LEU A 130 16.11 4.31 18.73
C LEU A 130 15.45 4.49 17.35
N GLY A 131 16.04 3.91 16.30
CA GLY A 131 15.49 3.99 14.94
C GLY A 131 14.20 3.22 14.70
N LEU A 132 13.86 2.25 15.56
CA LEU A 132 12.67 1.37 15.40
C LEU A 132 11.54 1.67 16.37
N ARG A 133 11.78 2.46 17.41
CA ARG A 133 10.72 2.91 18.32
C ARG A 133 9.57 3.61 17.58
N PRO A 134 9.80 4.48 16.58
CA PRO A 134 8.72 5.04 15.75
C PRO A 134 7.86 3.96 15.08
N LEU A 135 8.49 3.00 14.40
CA LEU A 135 7.79 1.90 13.72
C LEU A 135 6.97 1.06 14.71
N ARG A 136 7.48 0.81 15.92
CA ARG A 136 6.72 0.08 16.94
C ARG A 136 5.43 0.82 17.32
N VAL A 137 5.48 2.15 17.49
CA VAL A 137 4.28 2.97 17.77
C VAL A 137 3.25 2.83 16.62
N GLU A 138 3.70 2.91 15.37
CA GLU A 138 2.81 2.77 14.20
C GLU A 138 2.07 1.44 14.18
N LEU A 139 2.81 0.34 14.42
CA LEU A 139 2.25 -1.01 14.37
C LEU A 139 1.36 -1.32 15.58
N LEU A 140 1.69 -0.81 16.77
CA LEU A 140 0.82 -0.89 17.94
C LEU A 140 -0.52 -0.20 17.67
N ALA A 141 -0.51 1.02 17.14
CA ALA A 141 -1.73 1.75 16.81
C ALA A 141 -2.55 1.01 15.73
N ALA A 142 -1.91 0.54 14.66
CA ALA A 142 -2.57 -0.17 13.57
C ALA A 142 -3.13 -1.55 13.96
N SER A 143 -2.59 -2.15 15.02
CA SER A 143 -3.09 -3.41 15.62
C SER A 143 -4.16 -3.19 16.70
N GLY A 144 -4.56 -1.95 16.97
CA GLY A 144 -5.56 -1.60 17.97
C GLY A 144 -5.03 -1.51 19.40
N ARG A 145 -3.71 -1.64 19.62
CA ARG A 145 -3.03 -1.44 20.92
C ARG A 145 -2.73 0.05 21.14
N THR A 146 -3.74 0.92 21.06
CA THR A 146 -3.57 2.38 21.04
C THR A 146 -3.06 2.95 22.37
N ASP A 147 -3.48 2.41 23.52
CA ASP A 147 -2.98 2.82 24.83
C ASP A 147 -1.47 2.58 24.98
N GLU A 148 -1.01 1.41 24.55
CA GLU A 148 0.42 1.08 24.54
C GLU A 148 1.18 1.92 23.51
N ALA A 149 0.58 2.19 22.35
CA ALA A 149 1.15 3.11 21.38
C ALA A 149 1.37 4.50 21.98
N ARG A 150 0.41 5.04 22.77
CA ARG A 150 0.56 6.32 23.49
C ARG A 150 1.68 6.27 24.53
N ALA A 151 1.73 5.21 25.34
CA ALA A 151 2.81 5.05 26.32
C ALA A 151 4.21 5.00 25.65
N ARG A 152 4.33 4.34 24.50
CA ARG A 152 5.58 4.30 23.73
C ARG A 152 5.91 5.62 23.03
N LEU A 153 4.89 6.36 22.59
CA LEU A 153 5.02 7.66 21.96
C LEU A 153 5.67 8.69 22.91
N GLU A 154 5.35 8.64 24.21
CA GLU A 154 5.93 9.51 25.24
C GLU A 154 7.44 9.30 25.43
N LEU A 155 7.95 8.12 25.08
CA LEU A 155 9.36 7.74 25.19
C LEU A 155 10.17 8.03 23.93
N LEU A 156 9.54 8.59 22.89
CA LEU A 156 10.26 8.94 21.66
C LEU A 156 11.15 10.17 21.90
N PRO A 157 12.37 10.18 21.31
CA PRO A 157 13.25 11.33 21.39
C PRO A 157 12.62 12.55 20.71
N SER A 158 13.07 13.75 21.10
CA SER A 158 12.58 15.03 20.54
C SER A 158 13.68 16.08 20.38
N ASP A 159 14.94 15.65 20.36
CA ASP A 159 16.11 16.54 20.39
C ASP A 159 16.29 17.27 19.06
N THR A 160 16.01 16.58 17.95
CA THR A 160 16.15 17.14 16.59
C THR A 160 14.81 17.61 16.01
N PRO A 161 14.82 18.55 15.04
CA PRO A 161 13.60 18.96 14.33
C PRO A 161 12.84 17.78 13.71
N TRP A 162 13.56 16.81 13.12
CA TRP A 162 12.96 15.60 12.56
C TRP A 162 12.26 14.76 13.63
N GLN A 163 12.90 14.52 14.77
CA GLN A 163 12.31 13.74 15.86
C GLN A 163 11.05 14.41 16.44
N ARG A 164 11.06 15.75 16.58
CA ARG A 164 9.85 16.50 16.98
C ARG A 164 8.71 16.32 15.98
N PHE A 165 9.02 16.45 14.69
CA PHE A 165 8.03 16.21 13.64
C PHE A 165 7.50 14.77 13.65
N GLU A 166 8.39 13.77 13.73
CA GLU A 166 8.02 12.35 13.76
C GLU A 166 7.12 12.03 14.94
N ARG A 167 7.41 12.57 16.13
CA ARG A 167 6.53 12.45 17.30
C ARG A 167 5.15 13.05 17.05
N MET A 168 5.05 14.22 16.41
CA MET A 168 3.75 14.82 16.06
C MET A 168 3.00 14.00 15.00
N ALA A 169 3.72 13.48 13.99
CA ALA A 169 3.15 12.61 12.97
C ALA A 169 2.55 11.33 13.57
N LEU A 170 3.25 10.72 14.54
CA LEU A 170 2.79 9.54 15.26
C LEU A 170 1.68 9.85 16.25
N THR A 171 1.68 11.03 16.87
CA THR A 171 0.56 11.52 17.68
C THR A 171 -0.72 11.56 16.84
N GLU A 172 -0.64 12.16 15.64
CA GLU A 172 -1.75 12.20 14.69
C GLU A 172 -2.16 10.80 14.21
N TRP A 173 -1.20 9.90 13.98
CA TRP A 173 -1.48 8.50 13.62
C TRP A 173 -2.26 7.77 14.71
N VAL A 174 -1.81 7.85 15.96
CA VAL A 174 -2.49 7.23 17.11
C VAL A 174 -3.87 7.84 17.35
N ALA A 175 -3.98 9.17 17.25
CA ALA A 175 -5.26 9.87 17.36
C ALA A 175 -6.24 9.41 16.27
N TRP A 176 -5.78 9.31 15.03
CA TRP A 176 -6.59 8.77 13.94
C TRP A 176 -7.02 7.34 14.21
N TRP A 177 -6.17 6.44 14.73
CA TRP A 177 -6.59 5.08 15.12
C TRP A 177 -7.53 5.03 16.33
N SER A 178 -7.60 6.09 17.13
CA SER A 178 -8.40 6.18 18.36
C SER A 178 -9.70 7.01 18.23
N ASP A 179 -10.03 7.51 17.04
CA ASP A 179 -11.15 8.44 16.77
C ASP A 179 -11.00 9.85 17.35
N GLU A 180 -9.78 10.21 17.71
CA GLU A 180 -9.52 11.51 18.29
C GLU A 180 -9.25 12.53 17.18
N PRO A 181 -9.60 13.81 17.37
CA PRO A 181 -9.47 14.85 16.34
C PRO A 181 -8.02 15.06 15.86
N GLY A 182 -7.04 14.79 16.73
CA GLY A 182 -5.62 14.98 16.47
C GLY A 182 -5.20 16.44 16.26
N ASP A 183 -3.89 16.72 16.16
CA ASP A 183 -3.35 18.07 15.98
C ASP A 183 -2.39 18.15 14.80
N ARG A 184 -2.95 18.45 13.63
CA ARG A 184 -2.20 18.65 12.39
C ARG A 184 -1.52 20.02 12.31
N THR A 185 -1.88 20.97 13.16
CA THR A 185 -1.29 22.32 13.17
C THR A 185 0.12 22.25 13.76
N GLU A 186 0.28 21.57 14.89
CA GLU A 186 1.60 21.31 15.48
C GLU A 186 2.48 20.49 14.55
N MET A 187 1.93 19.47 13.89
CA MET A 187 2.64 18.67 12.90
C MET A 187 3.21 19.53 11.76
N ARG A 188 2.41 20.45 11.20
CA ARG A 188 2.86 21.38 10.15
C ARG A 188 3.92 22.36 10.66
N ARG A 189 3.76 22.88 11.88
CA ARG A 189 4.76 23.76 12.50
C ARG A 189 6.10 23.06 12.67
N ALA A 190 6.09 21.83 13.20
CA ALA A 190 7.29 21.03 13.37
C ALA A 190 7.98 20.72 12.03
N ALA A 191 7.20 20.46 10.97
CA ALA A 191 7.75 20.24 9.63
C ALA A 191 8.49 21.47 9.07
N GLY A 192 8.04 22.68 9.43
CA GLY A 192 8.68 23.93 9.02
C GLY A 192 10.09 24.13 9.58
N ALA A 193 10.45 23.43 10.67
CA ALA A 193 11.78 23.49 11.27
C ALA A 193 12.78 22.49 10.66
N ILE A 194 12.38 21.68 9.68
CA ILE A 194 13.25 20.68 9.05
C ILE A 194 14.10 21.33 7.96
N GLU A 195 15.43 21.32 8.16
CA GLU A 195 16.41 21.91 7.24
C GLU A 195 16.78 20.96 6.09
N ASP A 196 16.88 19.67 6.36
CA ASP A 196 17.19 18.65 5.35
C ASP A 196 16.06 18.54 4.32
N GLU A 197 16.38 18.70 3.04
CA GLU A 197 15.40 18.80 1.96
C GLU A 197 14.61 17.50 1.78
N GLU A 198 15.28 16.35 1.87
CA GLU A 198 14.64 15.04 1.68
C GLU A 198 13.69 14.74 2.84
N ARG A 199 14.09 14.99 4.09
CA ARG A 199 13.22 14.91 5.26
C ARG A 199 12.08 15.93 5.22
N ARG A 200 12.31 17.13 4.71
CA ARG A 200 11.23 18.12 4.52
C ARG A 200 10.21 17.63 3.50
N LEU A 201 10.65 17.02 2.40
CA LEU A 201 9.74 16.39 1.44
C LEU A 201 8.98 15.22 2.07
N ALA A 202 9.65 14.39 2.87
CA ALA A 202 9.01 13.25 3.56
C ALA A 202 7.96 13.74 4.56
N ALA A 203 8.28 14.80 5.31
CA ALA A 203 7.35 15.42 6.24
C ALA A 203 6.10 15.95 5.54
N ARG A 204 6.25 16.62 4.39
CA ARG A 204 5.10 17.08 3.58
C ARG A 204 4.25 15.91 3.09
N ALA A 205 4.86 14.82 2.63
CA ALA A 205 4.13 13.62 2.21
C ALA A 205 3.38 12.95 3.38
N MET A 206 3.99 12.87 4.57
CA MET A 206 3.34 12.37 5.78
C MET A 206 2.15 13.25 6.20
N ILE A 207 2.26 14.57 6.10
CA ILE A 207 1.16 15.51 6.35
C ILE A 207 0.02 15.27 5.34
N ALA A 208 0.34 15.18 4.04
CA ALA A 208 -0.65 14.88 3.01
C ALA A 208 -1.34 13.53 3.23
N ALA A 209 -0.60 12.51 3.68
CA ALA A 209 -1.17 11.22 4.05
C ALA A 209 -2.10 11.31 5.27
N ALA A 210 -1.77 12.14 6.26
CA ALA A 210 -2.66 12.43 7.40
C ALA A 210 -3.94 13.15 6.95
N ASP A 211 -3.81 14.16 6.08
CA ASP A 211 -4.93 14.88 5.50
C ASP A 211 -5.84 13.96 4.68
N ALA A 212 -5.25 13.08 3.87
CA ALA A 212 -5.97 12.05 3.11
C ALA A 212 -6.75 11.08 4.01
N ARG A 213 -6.13 10.62 5.12
CA ARG A 213 -6.79 9.76 6.11
C ARG A 213 -8.00 10.42 6.75
N ARG A 214 -7.87 11.69 7.13
CA ARG A 214 -8.97 12.46 7.73
C ARG A 214 -10.09 12.69 6.73
N ALA A 215 -9.75 13.12 5.52
CA ALA A 215 -10.72 13.29 4.44
C ALA A 215 -11.48 11.98 4.17
N ALA A 216 -10.79 10.84 4.10
CA ALA A 216 -11.44 9.56 3.87
C ALA A 216 -12.46 9.19 4.96
N THR A 217 -12.14 9.43 6.24
CA THR A 217 -13.05 9.14 7.35
C THR A 217 -14.18 10.14 7.48
N SER A 218 -14.00 11.38 7.01
CA SER A 218 -15.03 12.42 7.03
C SER A 218 -15.84 12.51 5.72
N GLY A 219 -15.62 11.58 4.77
CA GLY A 219 -16.30 11.57 3.46
C GLY A 219 -15.79 12.62 2.44
N GLY A 220 -14.66 13.26 2.70
CA GLY A 220 -14.01 14.20 1.77
C GLY A 220 -13.11 13.53 0.73
N ASP A 221 -12.38 14.36 -0.03
CA ASP A 221 -11.43 13.93 -1.05
C ASP A 221 -10.10 13.48 -0.43
N ALA A 222 -9.87 12.17 -0.40
CA ALA A 222 -8.64 11.56 0.11
C ALA A 222 -7.48 11.60 -0.89
N VAL A 223 -7.73 11.87 -2.17
CA VAL A 223 -6.71 11.84 -3.23
C VAL A 223 -6.06 13.20 -3.43
N ALA A 224 -6.84 14.28 -3.33
CA ALA A 224 -6.33 15.64 -3.54
C ALA A 224 -5.05 15.97 -2.74
N PRO A 225 -4.97 15.75 -1.40
CA PRO A 225 -3.79 16.12 -0.62
C PRO A 225 -2.49 15.44 -1.11
N LEU A 226 -2.58 14.17 -1.49
CA LEU A 226 -1.44 13.40 -1.98
C LEU A 226 -1.10 13.77 -3.42
N SER A 227 -2.09 13.89 -4.30
CA SER A 227 -1.88 14.19 -5.72
C SER A 227 -1.21 15.55 -5.95
N ALA A 228 -1.46 16.53 -5.07
CA ALA A 228 -0.88 17.86 -5.13
C ALA A 228 0.64 17.87 -4.94
N LEU A 229 1.20 16.91 -4.20
CA LEU A 229 2.65 16.83 -3.95
C LEU A 229 3.44 16.20 -5.09
N ARG A 230 2.77 15.63 -6.09
CA ARG A 230 3.45 14.79 -7.07
C ARG A 230 4.55 15.50 -7.85
N ASP A 231 4.38 16.77 -8.21
CA ASP A 231 5.38 17.48 -9.00
C ASP A 231 6.68 17.67 -8.21
N ASP A 232 6.58 17.93 -6.90
CA ASP A 232 7.73 18.08 -6.00
C ASP A 232 8.58 16.79 -5.90
N LEU A 233 7.98 15.63 -6.14
CA LEU A 233 8.69 14.35 -6.09
C LEU A 233 9.61 14.12 -7.29
N GLY A 234 9.34 14.74 -8.45
CA GLY A 234 10.09 14.49 -9.69
C GLY A 234 10.10 13.00 -10.06
N ASP A 235 11.29 12.44 -10.28
CA ASP A 235 11.46 11.03 -10.67
C ASP A 235 11.66 10.05 -9.49
N ARG A 236 11.69 10.55 -8.24
CA ARG A 236 11.95 9.74 -7.03
C ARG A 236 11.04 8.50 -6.87
N PRO A 237 9.74 8.52 -7.24
CA PRO A 237 8.89 7.32 -7.17
C PRO A 237 9.43 6.13 -7.97
N ARG A 238 10.15 6.37 -9.07
CA ARG A 238 10.70 5.32 -9.94
C ARG A 238 11.69 4.41 -9.19
N ARG A 239 12.43 4.95 -8.23
CA ARG A 239 13.37 4.19 -7.36
C ARG A 239 12.67 3.06 -6.61
N TYR A 240 11.42 3.28 -6.22
CA TYR A 240 10.65 2.38 -5.36
C TYR A 240 9.58 1.59 -6.11
N ALA A 241 9.19 2.06 -7.29
CA ALA A 241 8.19 1.44 -8.13
C ALA A 241 8.50 -0.05 -8.37
N PHE A 242 9.75 -0.42 -8.68
CA PHE A 242 10.12 -1.81 -9.01
C PHE A 242 9.90 -2.79 -7.84
N GLY A 243 10.25 -2.38 -6.61
CA GLY A 243 10.09 -3.23 -5.43
C GLY A 243 8.62 -3.48 -5.08
N TYR A 244 7.76 -2.49 -5.31
CA TYR A 244 6.32 -2.57 -5.09
C TYR A 244 5.60 -3.29 -6.25
N THR A 245 6.01 -3.02 -7.49
CA THR A 245 5.46 -3.70 -8.68
C THR A 245 5.84 -5.17 -8.69
N ALA A 246 7.00 -5.60 -8.18
CA ALA A 246 7.32 -7.03 -8.10
C ALA A 246 6.27 -7.84 -7.33
N GLY A 247 5.79 -7.34 -6.18
CA GLY A 247 4.74 -8.01 -5.41
C GLY A 247 3.39 -8.01 -6.12
N VAL A 248 3.02 -6.88 -6.75
CA VAL A 248 1.81 -6.77 -7.57
C VAL A 248 1.89 -7.68 -8.80
N VAL A 249 3.03 -7.73 -9.49
CA VAL A 249 3.29 -8.58 -10.66
C VAL A 249 3.20 -10.04 -10.27
N VAL A 250 3.81 -10.47 -9.15
CA VAL A 250 3.66 -11.84 -8.65
C VAL A 250 2.20 -12.18 -8.36
N MET A 251 1.46 -11.28 -7.69
CA MET A 251 0.04 -11.48 -7.44
C MET A 251 -0.78 -11.57 -8.73
N VAL A 252 -0.53 -10.68 -9.70
CA VAL A 252 -1.20 -10.64 -11.01
C VAL A 252 -0.85 -11.88 -11.83
N MET A 253 0.40 -12.35 -11.80
CA MET A 253 0.84 -13.60 -12.43
C MET A 253 0.15 -14.81 -11.80
N LEU A 254 0.00 -14.85 -10.48
CA LEU A 254 -0.75 -15.90 -9.79
C LEU A 254 -2.23 -15.88 -10.17
N MET A 255 -2.85 -14.70 -10.27
CA MET A 255 -4.22 -14.56 -10.77
C MET A 255 -4.34 -15.04 -12.21
N GLY A 256 -3.39 -14.69 -13.07
CA GLY A 256 -3.31 -15.17 -14.45
C GLY A 256 -3.16 -16.68 -14.55
N LEU A 257 -2.35 -17.28 -13.67
CA LEU A 257 -2.17 -18.73 -13.59
C LEU A 257 -3.49 -19.43 -13.18
N ILE A 258 -4.16 -18.93 -12.14
CA ILE A 258 -5.47 -19.46 -11.70
C ILE A 258 -6.50 -19.34 -12.83
N ALA A 259 -6.54 -18.19 -13.52
CA ALA A 259 -7.42 -17.98 -14.66
C ALA A 259 -7.11 -18.97 -15.79
N SER A 260 -5.84 -19.13 -16.18
CA SER A 260 -5.41 -20.06 -17.24
C SER A 260 -5.74 -21.53 -16.89
N VAL A 261 -5.52 -21.95 -15.63
CA VAL A 261 -5.95 -23.28 -15.17
C VAL A 261 -7.46 -23.46 -15.32
N THR A 262 -8.24 -22.46 -14.92
CA THR A 262 -9.71 -22.49 -15.02
C THR A 262 -10.18 -22.58 -16.47
N ILE A 263 -9.58 -21.80 -17.37
CA ILE A 263 -9.84 -21.84 -18.81
C ILE A 263 -9.49 -23.22 -19.37
N THR A 264 -8.33 -23.77 -19.02
CA THR A 264 -7.87 -25.08 -19.48
C THR A 264 -8.85 -26.19 -19.07
N ILE A 265 -9.27 -26.19 -17.80
CA ILE A 265 -10.24 -27.17 -17.27
C ILE A 265 -11.58 -27.04 -18.00
N THR A 266 -12.09 -25.81 -18.14
CA THR A 266 -13.39 -25.56 -18.78
C THR A 266 -13.38 -25.97 -20.26
N SER A 267 -12.32 -25.62 -20.99
CA SER A 267 -12.13 -26.00 -22.39
C SER A 267 -11.96 -27.52 -22.57
N GLY A 268 -11.42 -28.22 -21.56
CA GLY A 268 -11.32 -29.67 -21.54
C GLY A 268 -12.65 -30.40 -21.37
N PHE A 269 -13.64 -29.78 -20.72
CA PHE A 269 -14.99 -30.35 -20.58
C PHE A 269 -15.90 -30.12 -21.79
N ILE A 270 -15.57 -29.11 -22.62
CA ILE A 270 -16.37 -28.74 -23.80
C ILE A 270 -15.94 -29.53 -25.06
N ARG A 271 -14.79 -30.21 -25.01
CA ARG A 271 -14.28 -31.07 -26.09
C ARG A 271 -14.53 -32.53 -25.79
#